data_AF-V4KY88-F1
#
_entry.id   AF-V4KY88-F1
#
_cell.length_a   1.000
_cell.length_b   1.000
_cell.length_c   1.000
_cell.angle_alpha   90.00
_cell.angle_beta   90.00
_cell.angle_gamma   90.00
#
_symmetry.space_group_name_H-M   'P 1'
#
loop_
_entity.id
_entity.type
_entity.pdbx_description
1 polymer ?
#
loop_
_entity_poly.entity_id
_entity_poly.type
_entity_poly.pdbx_seq_one_letter_code
_entity_poly.pdbx_strand_id
1 'polypeptide(L)'
;MTITPQAIRDQDFQTRFRGYDAIEVKGYLELVAEEFFELLEKIRHQEEIIQGRDQETEQDDTDRHRLAEQLQDARQEISRMGEELAQRDEDKQHLDEELAGLRREIEAFDTERQVHAKALATVEQQKKEVERQLRATEIKVEEMRTKITLMKEHNEELRREEVDFKRTIGAAQRFADELRQTAERESMELLRQSEEKARAALASAYREVQQLRQRAYTEFSRLPAEIERLNEQRRTLRDELHQLLGKHTSMLDEFSEIDQEITHISYDELFEKINVADDGDDPDESLDTPNPSDVGLPIREDTDNGDGGDDFPGESPNNGVAYFSDEKKT
;
A
#
# COMPACT_ATOMS: atom_id res chain seq x y z
N MET A 1 114.78 -42.78 97.52
CA MET A 1 115.39 -43.03 96.19
C MET A 1 114.48 -44.06 95.53
N THR A 2 114.88 -44.79 94.49
CA THR A 2 114.17 -46.03 94.12
C THR A 2 115.14 -47.18 94.24
N ILE A 3 114.98 -47.98 95.30
CA ILE A 3 115.59 -49.30 95.42
C ILE A 3 115.05 -50.13 94.26
N THR A 4 115.92 -50.39 93.30
CA THR A 4 115.64 -51.36 92.24
C THR A 4 115.78 -52.78 92.79
N PRO A 5 115.11 -53.79 92.22
CA PRO A 5 115.32 -55.20 92.61
C PRO A 5 116.81 -55.63 92.53
N GLN A 6 117.58 -54.99 91.65
CA GLN A 6 119.03 -55.18 91.55
C GLN A 6 119.78 -54.56 92.75
N ALA A 7 119.40 -53.37 93.19
CA ALA A 7 119.95 -52.75 94.40
C ALA A 7 119.62 -53.54 95.69
N ILE A 8 118.50 -54.30 95.72
CA ILE A 8 118.22 -55.25 96.82
C ILE A 8 119.19 -56.43 96.79
N ARG A 9 119.43 -56.96 95.59
CA ARG A 9 120.30 -58.12 95.39
C ARG A 9 121.77 -57.83 95.70
N ASP A 10 122.22 -56.61 95.41
CA ASP A 10 123.62 -56.18 95.52
C ASP A 10 123.91 -55.48 96.87
N GLN A 11 122.99 -55.54 97.84
CA GLN A 11 123.16 -54.93 99.16
C GLN A 11 124.07 -55.78 100.07
N ASP A 12 125.32 -55.35 100.25
CA ASP A 12 126.23 -55.88 101.26
C ASP A 12 125.94 -55.30 102.65
N PHE A 13 126.21 -56.10 103.70
CA PHE A 13 126.05 -55.72 105.11
C PHE A 13 127.36 -55.93 105.88
N GLN A 14 127.68 -55.00 106.79
CA GLN A 14 128.87 -55.05 107.64
C GLN A 14 128.81 -56.22 108.60
N THR A 15 129.91 -56.96 108.69
CA THR A 15 130.03 -58.13 109.57
C THR A 15 130.61 -57.74 110.94
N ARG A 16 129.93 -58.09 112.02
CA ARG A 16 130.36 -57.97 113.42
C ARG A 16 130.72 -59.33 114.00
N PHE A 17 131.33 -59.34 115.19
CA PHE A 17 131.78 -60.56 115.85
C PHE A 17 130.57 -61.46 116.20
N ARG A 18 130.31 -62.47 115.35
CA ARG A 18 129.15 -63.41 115.32
C ARG A 18 127.93 -63.04 114.44
N GLY A 19 128.04 -62.19 113.42
CA GLY A 19 126.97 -62.04 112.41
C GLY A 19 127.01 -60.73 111.62
N TYR A 20 125.95 -60.44 110.85
CA TYR A 20 125.75 -59.11 110.23
C TYR A 20 125.33 -58.06 111.28
N ASP A 21 125.56 -56.78 111.01
CA ASP A 21 125.10 -55.71 111.89
C ASP A 21 123.56 -55.58 111.87
N ALA A 22 122.93 -55.94 112.98
CA ALA A 22 121.48 -55.88 113.15
C ALA A 22 120.91 -54.45 112.97
N ILE A 23 121.70 -53.40 113.19
CA ILE A 23 121.24 -52.01 113.01
C ILE A 23 121.15 -51.67 111.52
N GLU A 24 122.18 -52.01 110.74
CA GLU A 24 122.22 -51.78 109.28
C GLU A 24 121.18 -52.62 108.55
N VAL A 25 121.07 -53.91 108.89
CA VAL A 25 120.03 -54.81 108.34
C VAL A 25 118.62 -54.30 108.67
N LYS A 26 118.38 -53.83 109.91
CA LYS A 26 117.06 -53.30 110.29
C LYS A 26 116.73 -52.00 109.56
N GLY A 27 117.65 -51.04 109.50
CA GLY A 27 117.42 -49.78 108.78
C GLY A 27 117.21 -49.99 107.28
N TYR A 28 117.92 -50.95 106.69
CA TYR A 28 117.71 -51.36 105.30
C TYR A 28 116.33 -52.01 105.09
N LEU A 29 115.92 -52.93 105.96
CA LEU A 29 114.59 -53.55 105.91
C LEU A 29 113.45 -52.54 106.14
N GLU A 30 113.66 -51.53 106.98
CA GLU A 30 112.71 -50.42 107.17
C GLU A 30 112.55 -49.60 105.88
N LEU A 31 113.66 -49.25 105.21
CA LEU A 31 113.64 -48.54 103.93
C LEU A 31 112.99 -49.37 102.81
N VAL A 32 113.28 -50.67 102.72
CA VAL A 32 112.62 -51.58 101.77
C VAL A 32 111.12 -51.71 102.05
N ALA A 33 110.71 -51.75 103.32
CA ALA A 33 109.31 -51.80 103.70
C ALA A 33 108.56 -50.50 103.37
N GLU A 34 109.20 -49.34 103.56
CA GLU A 34 108.66 -48.03 103.18
C GLU A 34 108.49 -47.90 101.66
N GLU A 35 109.51 -48.24 100.87
CA GLU A 35 109.41 -48.21 99.40
C GLU A 35 108.42 -49.24 98.84
N PHE A 36 108.30 -50.42 99.47
CA PHE A 36 107.30 -51.42 99.10
C PHE A 36 105.88 -50.96 99.45
N PHE A 37 105.68 -50.29 100.58
CA PHE A 37 104.40 -49.68 100.94
C PHE A 37 104.02 -48.56 99.96
N GLU A 38 104.95 -47.65 99.64
CA GLU A 38 104.73 -46.63 98.61
C GLU A 38 104.35 -47.25 97.25
N LEU A 39 104.99 -48.36 96.86
CA LEU A 39 104.69 -49.03 95.61
C LEU A 39 103.29 -49.66 95.62
N LEU A 40 102.89 -50.32 96.72
CA LEU A 40 101.54 -50.85 96.88
C LEU A 40 100.47 -49.74 96.85
N GLU A 41 100.73 -48.60 97.49
CA GLU A 41 99.81 -47.46 97.45
C GLU A 41 99.72 -46.84 96.06
N LYS A 42 100.84 -46.73 95.32
CA LYS A 42 100.85 -46.33 93.91
C LYS A 42 100.10 -47.30 93.01
N ILE A 43 100.25 -48.61 93.23
CA ILE A 43 99.49 -49.64 92.49
C ILE A 43 97.99 -49.48 92.77
N ARG A 44 97.57 -49.43 94.03
CA ARG A 44 96.16 -49.22 94.40
C ARG A 44 95.59 -47.94 93.78
N HIS A 45 96.33 -46.84 93.85
CA HIS A 45 95.89 -45.57 93.26
C HIS A 45 95.81 -45.62 91.72
N GLN A 46 96.71 -46.37 91.07
CA GLN A 46 96.63 -46.63 89.62
C GLN A 46 95.44 -47.53 89.28
N GLU A 47 95.14 -48.55 90.07
CA GLU A 47 93.96 -49.41 89.93
C GLU A 47 92.66 -48.60 90.08
N GLU A 48 92.57 -47.71 91.07
CA GLU A 48 91.45 -46.77 91.26
C GLU A 48 91.27 -45.84 90.03
N ILE A 49 92.37 -45.32 89.46
CA ILE A 49 92.32 -44.48 88.25
C ILE A 49 91.91 -45.29 87.01
N ILE A 50 92.39 -46.52 86.86
CA ILE A 50 92.00 -47.40 85.74
C ILE A 50 90.51 -47.71 85.85
N GLN A 51 90.04 -48.15 87.02
CA GLN A 51 88.62 -48.43 87.26
C GLN A 51 87.71 -47.22 87.01
N GLY A 52 88.15 -46.01 87.40
CA GLY A 52 87.44 -44.77 87.11
C GLY A 52 87.34 -44.46 85.62
N ARG A 53 88.43 -44.68 84.85
CA ARG A 53 88.44 -44.52 83.40
C ARG A 53 87.62 -45.58 82.68
N ASP A 54 87.65 -46.82 83.14
CA ASP A 54 86.85 -47.90 82.57
C ASP A 54 85.35 -47.56 82.69
N GLN A 55 84.91 -47.08 83.86
CA GLN A 55 83.54 -46.59 84.07
C GLN A 55 83.20 -45.35 83.21
N GLU A 56 84.13 -44.41 83.02
CA GLU A 56 83.96 -43.27 82.12
C GLU A 56 83.79 -43.75 80.67
N THR A 57 84.58 -44.71 80.21
CA THR A 57 84.46 -45.28 78.85
C THR A 57 83.17 -46.08 78.65
N GLU A 58 82.71 -46.83 79.65
CA GLU A 58 81.41 -47.52 79.60
C GLU A 58 80.25 -46.50 79.49
N GLN A 59 80.30 -45.41 80.24
CA GLN A 59 79.30 -44.33 80.15
C GLN A 59 79.32 -43.68 78.75
N ASP A 60 80.51 -43.27 78.28
CA ASP A 60 80.72 -42.69 76.96
C ASP A 60 80.18 -43.58 75.83
N ASP A 61 80.41 -44.89 75.91
CA ASP A 61 79.91 -45.84 74.91
C ASP A 61 78.39 -46.05 75.01
N THR A 62 77.79 -46.05 76.21
CA THR A 62 76.32 -46.07 76.34
C THR A 62 75.67 -44.81 75.76
N ASP A 63 76.24 -43.63 75.99
CA ASP A 63 75.73 -42.38 75.43
C ASP A 63 75.97 -42.29 73.91
N ARG A 64 77.09 -42.79 73.40
CA ARG A 64 77.32 -42.94 71.94
C ARG A 64 76.28 -43.85 71.30
N HIS A 65 75.97 -44.99 71.91
CA HIS A 65 74.94 -45.90 71.41
C HIS A 65 73.55 -45.23 71.39
N ARG A 66 73.19 -44.53 72.48
CA ARG A 66 71.94 -43.78 72.58
C ARG A 66 71.83 -42.65 71.54
N LEU A 67 72.91 -41.89 71.33
CA LEU A 67 72.95 -40.83 70.31
C LEU A 67 72.90 -41.41 68.89
N ALA A 68 73.52 -42.57 68.66
CA ALA A 68 73.45 -43.26 67.37
C ALA A 68 72.03 -43.75 67.04
N GLU A 69 71.30 -44.28 68.04
CA GLU A 69 69.89 -44.67 67.93
C GLU A 69 69.01 -43.44 67.61
N GLN A 70 69.14 -42.35 68.38
CA GLN A 70 68.41 -41.09 68.12
C GLN A 70 68.71 -40.49 66.74
N LEU A 71 69.95 -40.56 66.26
CA LEU A 71 70.31 -40.12 64.91
C LEU A 71 69.77 -41.05 63.82
N GLN A 72 69.58 -42.34 64.11
CA GLN A 72 68.94 -43.28 63.20
C GLN A 72 67.44 -42.98 63.08
N ASP A 73 66.75 -42.79 64.22
CA ASP A 73 65.32 -42.46 64.24
C ASP A 73 65.05 -41.14 63.52
N ALA A 74 65.81 -40.08 63.82
CA ALA A 74 65.70 -38.79 63.14
C ALA A 74 65.93 -38.90 61.62
N ARG A 75 66.83 -39.79 61.16
CA ARG A 75 67.01 -40.06 59.72
C ARG A 75 65.82 -40.78 59.10
N GLN A 76 65.20 -41.71 59.82
CA GLN A 76 63.98 -42.38 59.35
C GLN A 76 62.80 -41.40 59.26
N GLU A 77 62.63 -40.52 60.26
CA GLU A 77 61.63 -39.45 60.22
C GLU A 77 61.85 -38.48 59.06
N ILE A 78 63.09 -38.05 58.81
CA ILE A 78 63.44 -37.20 57.67
C ILE A 78 63.15 -37.91 56.33
N SER A 79 63.48 -39.20 56.18
CA SER A 79 63.17 -39.98 54.97
C SER A 79 61.66 -40.02 54.73
N ARG A 80 60.89 -40.35 55.78
CA ARG A 80 59.43 -40.40 55.72
C ARG A 80 58.80 -39.05 55.39
N MET A 81 59.26 -37.96 56.01
CA MET A 81 58.80 -36.61 55.66
C MET A 81 59.15 -36.23 54.22
N GLY A 82 60.30 -36.69 53.70
CA GLY A 82 60.68 -36.52 52.31
C GLY A 82 59.72 -37.24 51.35
N GLU A 83 59.35 -38.48 51.66
CA GLU A 83 58.35 -39.26 50.90
C GLU A 83 56.95 -38.62 50.96
N GLU A 84 56.51 -38.18 52.15
CA GLU A 84 55.23 -37.47 52.32
C GLU A 84 55.19 -36.10 51.61
N LEU A 85 56.32 -35.41 51.46
CA LEU A 85 56.43 -34.18 50.66
C LEU A 85 56.43 -34.48 49.16
N ALA A 86 57.16 -35.50 48.70
CA ALA A 86 57.17 -35.90 47.29
C ALA A 86 55.76 -36.29 46.82
N GLN A 87 55.02 -37.10 47.60
CA GLN A 87 53.63 -37.44 47.29
C GLN A 87 52.73 -36.21 47.19
N ARG A 88 52.90 -35.23 48.08
CA ARG A 88 52.11 -33.98 48.03
C ARG A 88 52.44 -33.12 46.81
N ASP A 89 53.68 -33.12 46.34
CA ASP A 89 54.06 -32.42 45.12
C ASP A 89 53.52 -33.13 43.87
N GLU A 90 53.42 -34.47 43.86
CA GLU A 90 52.72 -35.24 42.82
C GLU A 90 51.20 -34.98 42.83
N ASP A 91 50.55 -35.09 43.99
CA ASP A 91 49.11 -34.81 44.16
C ASP A 91 48.77 -33.37 43.71
N LYS A 92 49.64 -32.40 44.01
CA LYS A 92 49.49 -31.01 43.60
C LYS A 92 49.64 -30.84 42.08
N GLN A 93 50.61 -31.50 41.46
CA GLN A 93 50.76 -31.48 39.99
C GLN A 93 49.50 -32.03 39.31
N HIS A 94 48.94 -33.14 39.81
CA HIS A 94 47.69 -33.69 39.31
C HIS A 94 46.52 -32.69 39.43
N LEU A 95 46.37 -32.03 40.58
CA LEU A 95 45.35 -30.99 40.77
C LEU A 95 45.55 -29.76 39.86
N ASP A 96 46.79 -29.33 39.64
CA ASP A 96 47.11 -28.24 38.70
C ASP A 96 46.79 -28.64 37.24
N GLU A 97 46.98 -29.91 36.86
CA GLU A 97 46.57 -30.46 35.56
C GLU A 97 45.03 -30.54 35.41
N GLU A 98 44.31 -31.02 36.41
CA GLU A 98 42.83 -31.03 36.44
C GLU A 98 42.27 -29.60 36.33
N LEU A 99 42.82 -28.64 37.09
CA LEU A 99 42.44 -27.23 37.02
C LEU A 99 42.73 -26.63 35.64
N ALA A 100 43.83 -27.01 34.99
CA ALA A 100 44.10 -26.61 33.62
C ALA A 100 43.13 -27.25 32.61
N GLY A 101 42.69 -28.49 32.83
CA GLY A 101 41.63 -29.15 32.06
C GLY A 101 40.30 -28.40 32.15
N LEU A 102 39.79 -28.20 33.37
CA LEU A 102 38.53 -27.50 33.63
C LEU A 102 38.51 -26.06 33.09
N ARG A 103 39.65 -25.35 33.12
CA ARG A 103 39.76 -24.01 32.51
C ARG A 103 39.56 -24.04 30.99
N ARG A 104 40.15 -25.02 30.29
CA ARG A 104 39.95 -25.19 28.84
C ARG A 104 38.50 -25.55 28.51
N GLU A 105 37.84 -26.36 29.34
CA GLU A 105 36.41 -26.68 29.17
C GLU A 105 35.53 -25.44 29.36
N ILE A 106 35.79 -24.61 30.38
CA ILE A 106 35.09 -23.33 30.59
C ILE A 106 35.28 -22.40 29.39
N GLU A 107 36.53 -22.24 28.92
CA GLU A 107 36.83 -21.43 27.71
C GLU A 107 36.09 -21.97 26.48
N ALA A 108 36.03 -23.29 26.28
CA ALA A 108 35.27 -23.90 25.19
C ALA A 108 33.77 -23.57 25.30
N PHE A 109 33.15 -23.79 26.47
CA PHE A 109 31.74 -23.45 26.70
C PHE A 109 31.44 -21.96 26.50
N ASP A 110 32.33 -21.05 26.88
CA ASP A 110 32.15 -19.62 26.62
C ASP A 110 32.23 -19.30 25.12
N THR A 111 33.09 -19.96 24.34
CA THR A 111 33.09 -19.80 22.88
C THR A 111 31.81 -20.35 22.23
N GLU A 112 31.31 -21.51 22.64
CA GLU A 112 30.03 -22.06 22.19
C GLU A 112 28.88 -21.11 22.53
N ARG A 113 28.84 -20.60 23.76
CA ARG A 113 27.85 -19.62 24.23
C ARG A 113 27.88 -18.33 23.41
N GLN A 114 29.06 -17.84 23.03
CA GLN A 114 29.19 -16.69 22.12
C GLN A 114 28.66 -16.99 20.71
N VAL A 115 28.90 -18.19 20.17
CA VAL A 115 28.36 -18.62 18.87
C VAL A 115 26.82 -18.71 18.94
N HIS A 116 26.26 -19.31 19.99
CA HIS A 116 24.82 -19.37 20.21
C HIS A 116 24.20 -17.99 20.40
N ALA A 117 24.84 -17.07 21.13
CA ALA A 117 24.37 -15.69 21.28
C ALA A 117 24.31 -14.95 19.93
N LYS A 118 25.33 -15.12 19.08
CA LYS A 118 25.34 -14.57 17.71
C LYS A 118 24.23 -15.18 16.84
N ALA A 119 24.02 -16.50 16.92
CA ALA A 119 22.96 -17.18 16.19
C ALA A 119 21.55 -16.74 16.63
N LEU A 120 21.33 -16.54 17.93
CA LEU A 120 20.06 -16.00 18.45
C LEU A 120 19.81 -14.58 17.94
N ALA A 121 20.84 -13.72 17.93
CA ALA A 121 20.72 -12.36 17.40
C ALA A 121 20.36 -12.33 15.90
N THR A 122 20.91 -13.23 15.07
CA THR A 122 20.54 -13.31 13.65
C THR A 122 19.12 -13.83 13.45
N VAL A 123 18.67 -14.82 14.25
CA VAL A 123 17.29 -15.32 14.22
C VAL A 123 16.28 -14.26 14.67
N GLU A 124 16.60 -13.47 15.70
CA GLU A 124 15.76 -12.33 16.12
C GLU A 124 15.65 -11.25 15.03
N GLN A 125 16.74 -10.97 14.30
CA GLN A 125 16.72 -10.03 13.18
C GLN A 125 15.85 -10.56 12.03
N GLN A 126 15.99 -11.85 11.67
CA GLN A 126 15.15 -12.50 10.66
C GLN A 126 13.67 -12.48 11.07
N LYS A 127 13.36 -12.76 12.34
CA LYS A 127 12.00 -12.69 12.88
C LYS A 127 11.41 -11.28 12.73
N LYS A 128 12.15 -10.23 13.10
CA LYS A 128 11.71 -8.83 12.96
C LYS A 128 11.44 -8.44 11.51
N GLU A 129 12.24 -8.93 10.57
CA GLU A 129 12.02 -8.70 9.14
C GLU A 129 10.77 -9.45 8.62
N VAL A 130 10.56 -10.71 9.02
CA VAL A 130 9.34 -11.45 8.69
C VAL A 130 8.10 -10.79 9.29
N GLU A 131 8.16 -10.30 10.53
CA GLU A 131 7.06 -9.53 11.15
C GLU A 131 6.77 -8.22 10.40
N ARG A 132 7.81 -7.53 9.89
CA ARG A 132 7.65 -6.34 9.04
C ARG A 132 6.98 -6.67 7.71
N GLN A 133 7.41 -7.76 7.06
CA GLN A 133 6.82 -8.24 5.80
C GLN A 133 5.37 -8.66 5.99
N LEU A 134 5.06 -9.38 7.07
CA LEU A 134 3.69 -9.77 7.42
C LEU A 134 2.78 -8.53 7.54
N ARG A 135 3.17 -7.53 8.35
CA ARG A 135 2.41 -6.28 8.48
C ARG A 135 2.20 -5.55 7.15
N ALA A 136 3.23 -5.52 6.30
CA ALA A 136 3.12 -4.93 4.97
C ALA A 136 2.16 -5.72 4.05
N THR A 137 2.06 -7.03 4.20
CA THR A 137 1.04 -7.84 3.49
C THR A 137 -0.35 -7.69 4.08
N GLU A 138 -0.49 -7.53 5.40
CA GLU A 138 -1.77 -7.29 6.07
C GLU A 138 -2.40 -5.98 5.60
N ILE A 139 -1.62 -4.88 5.57
CA ILE A 139 -2.06 -3.57 5.05
C ILE A 139 -2.53 -3.71 3.58
N LYS A 140 -1.77 -4.38 2.72
CA LYS A 140 -2.16 -4.62 1.31
C LYS A 140 -3.44 -5.45 1.17
N VAL A 141 -3.66 -6.41 2.08
CA VAL A 141 -4.90 -7.20 2.12
C VAL A 141 -6.09 -6.34 2.55
N GLU A 142 -5.90 -5.39 3.46
CA GLU A 142 -6.93 -4.40 3.83
C GLU A 142 -7.23 -3.43 2.68
N GLU A 143 -6.21 -2.88 2.00
CA GLU A 143 -6.35 -2.04 0.80
C GLU A 143 -7.11 -2.77 -0.33
N MET A 144 -6.80 -4.06 -0.57
CA MET A 144 -7.54 -4.86 -1.55
C MET A 144 -8.98 -5.12 -1.11
N ARG A 145 -9.24 -5.32 0.21
CA ARG A 145 -10.61 -5.49 0.74
C ARG A 145 -11.44 -4.21 0.57
N THR A 146 -10.90 -3.03 0.88
CA THR A 146 -11.62 -1.75 0.69
C THR A 146 -11.86 -1.45 -0.79
N LYS A 147 -10.90 -1.75 -1.67
CA LYS A 147 -11.11 -1.67 -3.12
C LYS A 147 -12.22 -2.61 -3.61
N ILE A 148 -12.30 -3.83 -3.06
CA ILE A 148 -13.37 -4.79 -3.37
C ILE A 148 -14.74 -4.31 -2.85
N THR A 149 -14.83 -3.66 -1.70
CA THR A 149 -16.11 -3.09 -1.23
C THR A 149 -16.57 -1.94 -2.11
N LEU A 150 -15.70 -0.98 -2.42
CA LEU A 150 -16.00 0.13 -3.32
C LEU A 150 -16.44 -0.35 -4.73
N MET A 151 -15.74 -1.34 -5.29
CA MET A 151 -16.13 -1.93 -6.57
C MET A 151 -17.46 -2.66 -6.52
N LYS A 152 -17.85 -3.25 -5.37
CA LYS A 152 -19.19 -3.85 -5.20
C LYS A 152 -20.27 -2.79 -5.12
N GLU A 153 -20.06 -1.74 -4.34
CA GLU A 153 -20.99 -0.61 -4.21
C GLU A 153 -21.28 0.04 -5.57
N HIS A 154 -20.24 0.32 -6.36
CA HIS A 154 -20.40 0.87 -7.71
C HIS A 154 -21.11 -0.11 -8.67
N ASN A 155 -20.88 -1.42 -8.57
CA ASN A 155 -21.65 -2.41 -9.32
C ASN A 155 -23.13 -2.49 -8.90
N GLU A 156 -23.46 -2.21 -7.64
CA GLU A 156 -24.85 -2.10 -7.19
C GLU A 156 -25.51 -0.82 -7.69
N GLU A 157 -24.78 0.30 -7.69
CA GLU A 157 -25.23 1.58 -8.23
C GLU A 157 -25.55 1.47 -9.73
N LEU A 158 -24.61 0.99 -10.56
CA LEU A 158 -24.83 0.76 -11.99
C LEU A 158 -26.01 -0.18 -12.27
N ARG A 159 -26.28 -1.17 -11.39
CA ARG A 159 -27.47 -2.04 -11.51
C ARG A 159 -28.77 -1.33 -11.15
N ARG A 160 -28.76 -0.39 -10.20
CA ARG A 160 -29.92 0.46 -9.89
C ARG A 160 -30.22 1.38 -11.07
N GLU A 161 -29.19 2.04 -11.60
CA GLU A 161 -29.28 2.84 -12.83
C GLU A 161 -29.81 2.01 -14.00
N GLU A 162 -29.29 0.80 -14.24
CA GLU A 162 -29.77 -0.08 -15.31
C GLU A 162 -31.28 -0.41 -15.16
N VAL A 163 -31.76 -0.62 -13.93
CA VAL A 163 -33.19 -0.84 -13.64
C VAL A 163 -34.02 0.42 -13.90
N ASP A 164 -33.53 1.60 -13.52
CA ASP A 164 -34.25 2.87 -13.74
C ASP A 164 -34.20 3.34 -15.21
N PHE A 165 -33.12 3.06 -15.95
CA PHE A 165 -33.07 3.18 -17.40
C PHE A 165 -34.08 2.23 -18.07
N LYS A 166 -34.15 0.95 -17.66
CA LYS A 166 -35.16 0.01 -18.17
C LYS A 166 -36.59 0.47 -17.89
N ARG A 167 -36.86 1.02 -16.70
CA ARG A 167 -38.16 1.63 -16.36
C ARG A 167 -38.47 2.84 -17.24
N THR A 168 -37.49 3.72 -17.45
CA THR A 168 -37.63 4.93 -18.28
C THR A 168 -37.86 4.59 -19.75
N ILE A 169 -37.13 3.61 -20.29
CA ILE A 169 -37.35 3.09 -21.65
C ILE A 169 -38.75 2.46 -21.75
N GLY A 170 -39.16 1.66 -20.76
CA GLY A 170 -40.52 1.09 -20.73
C GLY A 170 -41.63 2.14 -20.62
N ALA A 171 -41.39 3.25 -19.91
CA ALA A 171 -42.32 4.38 -19.85
C ALA A 171 -42.36 5.15 -21.18
N ALA A 172 -41.21 5.41 -21.81
CA ALA A 172 -41.12 6.04 -23.12
C ALA A 172 -41.75 5.20 -24.23
N GLN A 173 -41.61 3.87 -24.18
CA GLN A 173 -42.30 2.94 -25.08
C GLN A 173 -43.82 3.03 -24.92
N ARG A 174 -44.34 2.94 -23.68
CA ARG A 174 -45.78 3.12 -23.43
C ARG A 174 -46.29 4.48 -23.87
N PHE A 175 -45.53 5.55 -23.61
CA PHE A 175 -45.88 6.89 -24.06
C PHE A 175 -45.89 7.00 -25.60
N ALA A 176 -44.96 6.37 -26.30
CA ALA A 176 -44.96 6.32 -27.76
C ALA A 176 -46.13 5.50 -28.31
N ASP A 177 -46.47 4.37 -27.68
CA ASP A 177 -47.64 3.55 -28.04
C ASP A 177 -48.97 4.29 -27.75
N GLU A 178 -49.07 5.00 -26.62
CA GLU A 178 -50.20 5.85 -26.27
C GLU A 178 -50.33 7.03 -27.25
N LEU A 179 -49.24 7.75 -27.54
CA LEU A 179 -49.22 8.86 -28.50
C LEU A 179 -49.58 8.39 -29.90
N ARG A 180 -49.10 7.21 -30.31
CA ARG A 180 -49.50 6.58 -31.58
C ARG A 180 -50.99 6.24 -31.56
N GLN A 181 -51.51 5.68 -30.47
CA GLN A 181 -52.92 5.34 -30.35
C GLN A 181 -53.83 6.57 -30.30
N THR A 182 -53.42 7.68 -29.67
CA THR A 182 -54.15 8.95 -29.71
C THR A 182 -54.08 9.55 -31.11
N ALA A 183 -52.92 9.56 -31.76
CA ALA A 183 -52.80 10.02 -33.15
C ALA A 183 -53.64 9.18 -34.14
N GLU A 184 -53.70 7.85 -33.96
CA GLU A 184 -54.58 6.96 -34.74
C GLU A 184 -56.07 7.29 -34.51
N ARG A 185 -56.48 7.57 -33.26
CA ARG A 185 -57.86 8.00 -32.92
C ARG A 185 -58.20 9.38 -33.49
N GLU A 186 -57.34 10.38 -33.27
CA GLU A 186 -57.52 11.75 -33.76
C GLU A 186 -57.52 11.80 -35.29
N SER A 187 -56.64 11.03 -35.95
CA SER A 187 -56.64 10.88 -37.40
C SER A 187 -57.93 10.24 -37.91
N MET A 188 -58.42 9.18 -37.24
CA MET A 188 -59.70 8.55 -37.58
C MET A 188 -60.89 9.49 -37.36
N GLU A 189 -60.87 10.31 -36.30
CA GLU A 189 -61.89 11.32 -36.06
C GLU A 189 -61.83 12.45 -37.10
N LEU A 190 -60.63 12.95 -37.43
CA LEU A 190 -60.42 13.95 -38.49
C LEU A 190 -60.89 13.43 -39.85
N LEU A 191 -60.62 12.16 -40.18
CA LEU A 191 -61.14 11.51 -41.38
C LEU A 191 -62.68 11.45 -41.35
N ARG A 192 -63.28 11.05 -40.23
CA ARG A 192 -64.74 11.02 -40.09
C ARG A 192 -65.38 12.41 -40.20
N GLN A 193 -64.81 13.43 -39.55
CA GLN A 193 -65.24 14.82 -39.67
C GLN A 193 -65.05 15.36 -41.11
N SER A 194 -63.98 14.96 -41.79
CA SER A 194 -63.73 15.28 -43.20
C SER A 194 -64.76 14.64 -44.12
N GLU A 195 -65.09 13.35 -43.92
CA GLU A 195 -66.16 12.66 -44.63
C GLU A 195 -67.53 13.32 -44.39
N GLU A 196 -67.85 13.70 -43.15
CA GLU A 196 -69.10 14.39 -42.82
C GLU A 196 -69.17 15.76 -43.51
N LYS A 197 -68.09 16.55 -43.48
CA LYS A 197 -67.97 17.83 -44.21
C LYS A 197 -68.10 17.64 -45.72
N ALA A 198 -67.44 16.64 -46.29
CA ALA A 198 -67.52 16.32 -47.72
C ALA A 198 -68.93 15.87 -48.12
N ARG A 199 -69.60 15.05 -47.32
CA ARG A 199 -71.02 14.67 -47.52
C ARG A 199 -71.95 15.88 -47.42
N ALA A 200 -71.71 16.78 -46.46
CA ALA A 200 -72.49 18.01 -46.31
C ALA A 200 -72.32 18.96 -47.51
N ALA A 201 -71.08 19.13 -48.00
CA ALA A 201 -70.75 19.93 -49.18
C ALA A 201 -71.34 19.33 -50.47
N LEU A 202 -71.27 18.00 -50.64
CA LEU A 202 -71.97 17.31 -51.72
C LEU A 202 -73.49 17.54 -51.63
N ALA A 203 -74.07 17.47 -50.43
CA ALA A 203 -75.50 17.70 -50.22
C ALA A 203 -75.94 19.16 -50.39
N SER A 204 -75.06 20.16 -50.22
CA SER A 204 -75.34 21.56 -50.62
C SER A 204 -75.21 21.72 -52.13
N ALA A 205 -74.15 21.20 -52.75
CA ALA A 205 -73.96 21.22 -54.20
C ALA A 205 -75.13 20.54 -54.95
N TYR A 206 -75.64 19.41 -54.47
CA TYR A 206 -76.85 18.79 -55.03
C TYR A 206 -78.10 19.67 -54.91
N ARG A 207 -78.26 20.41 -53.80
CA ARG A 207 -79.36 21.37 -53.63
C ARG A 207 -79.21 22.57 -54.56
N GLU A 208 -78.01 23.10 -54.72
CA GLU A 208 -77.71 24.19 -55.66
C GLU A 208 -77.94 23.77 -57.10
N VAL A 209 -77.49 22.57 -57.50
CA VAL A 209 -77.77 21.99 -58.83
C VAL A 209 -79.27 21.78 -59.05
N GLN A 210 -80.02 21.34 -58.03
CA GLN A 210 -81.49 21.25 -58.12
C GLN A 210 -82.15 22.64 -58.25
N GLN A 211 -81.70 23.64 -57.51
CA GLN A 211 -82.20 25.01 -57.62
C GLN A 211 -81.87 25.63 -58.98
N LEU A 212 -80.64 25.45 -59.48
CA LEU A 212 -80.24 25.84 -60.83
C LEU A 212 -81.09 25.15 -61.89
N ARG A 213 -81.35 23.85 -61.74
CA ARG A 213 -82.22 23.10 -62.65
C ARG A 213 -83.67 23.59 -62.59
N GLN A 214 -84.20 23.93 -61.42
CA GLN A 214 -85.53 24.52 -61.27
C GLN A 214 -85.59 25.92 -61.91
N ARG A 215 -84.62 26.80 -61.64
CA ARG A 215 -84.51 28.13 -62.26
C ARG A 215 -84.40 28.03 -63.79
N ALA A 216 -83.57 27.11 -64.28
CA ALA A 216 -83.45 26.82 -65.70
C ALA A 216 -84.80 26.36 -66.28
N TYR A 217 -85.52 25.44 -65.63
CA TYR A 217 -86.87 25.07 -66.08
C TYR A 217 -87.87 26.21 -66.05
N THR A 218 -87.86 27.09 -65.03
CA THR A 218 -88.78 28.24 -64.99
C THR A 218 -88.48 29.23 -66.10
N GLU A 219 -87.20 29.56 -66.34
CA GLU A 219 -86.81 30.40 -67.49
C GLU A 219 -87.15 29.71 -68.83
N PHE A 220 -86.91 28.40 -68.95
CA PHE A 220 -87.26 27.63 -70.16
C PHE A 220 -88.78 27.55 -70.39
N SER A 221 -89.60 27.62 -69.33
CA SER A 221 -91.06 27.70 -69.44
C SER A 221 -91.57 29.12 -69.73
N ARG A 222 -90.79 30.14 -69.37
CA ARG A 222 -91.07 31.55 -69.63
C ARG A 222 -90.72 31.94 -71.08
N LEU A 223 -89.60 31.43 -71.61
CA LEU A 223 -89.12 31.72 -72.96
C LEU A 223 -90.19 31.50 -74.06
N PRO A 224 -90.99 30.42 -74.08
CA PRO A 224 -92.10 30.26 -75.01
C PRO A 224 -93.12 31.41 -74.95
N ALA A 225 -93.54 31.83 -73.76
CA ALA A 225 -94.50 32.94 -73.59
C ALA A 225 -93.89 34.30 -73.98
N GLU A 226 -92.60 34.51 -73.70
CA GLU A 226 -91.85 35.70 -74.13
C GLU A 226 -91.69 35.72 -75.66
N ILE A 227 -91.43 34.56 -76.30
CA ILE A 227 -91.37 34.37 -77.75
C ILE A 227 -92.75 34.58 -78.39
N GLU A 228 -93.83 34.11 -77.76
CA GLU A 228 -95.19 34.27 -78.25
C GLU A 228 -95.61 35.75 -78.21
N ARG A 229 -95.35 36.43 -77.09
CA ARG A 229 -95.51 37.89 -76.93
C ARG A 229 -94.68 38.68 -77.95
N LEU A 230 -93.42 38.32 -78.18
CA LEU A 230 -92.56 38.96 -79.20
C LEU A 230 -93.08 38.70 -80.62
N ASN A 231 -93.67 37.52 -80.88
CA ASN A 231 -94.32 37.23 -82.16
C ASN A 231 -95.62 38.03 -82.35
N GLU A 232 -96.39 38.25 -81.30
CA GLU A 232 -97.56 39.13 -81.32
C GLU A 232 -97.15 40.58 -81.55
N GLN A 233 -96.15 41.09 -80.81
CA GLN A 233 -95.59 42.44 -81.05
C GLN A 233 -95.05 42.60 -82.47
N ARG A 234 -94.42 41.56 -83.02
CA ARG A 234 -93.96 41.54 -84.42
C ARG A 234 -95.13 41.49 -85.42
N ARG A 235 -96.26 40.87 -85.08
CA ARG A 235 -97.49 40.90 -85.90
C ARG A 235 -98.13 42.28 -85.84
N THR A 236 -98.35 42.86 -84.66
CA THR A 236 -98.92 44.20 -84.55
C THR A 236 -98.05 45.25 -85.24
N LEU A 237 -96.72 45.24 -85.05
CA LEU A 237 -95.82 46.15 -85.78
C LEU A 237 -95.88 45.95 -87.31
N ARG A 238 -96.11 44.72 -87.78
CA ARG A 238 -96.25 44.41 -89.22
C ARG A 238 -97.60 44.85 -89.77
N ASP A 239 -98.66 44.71 -88.98
CA ASP A 239 -100.02 45.13 -89.33
C ASP A 239 -100.15 46.67 -89.25
N GLU A 240 -99.47 47.31 -88.30
CA GLU A 240 -99.29 48.76 -88.20
C GLU A 240 -98.48 49.29 -89.39
N LEU A 241 -97.37 48.65 -89.77
CA LEU A 241 -96.62 48.99 -90.98
C LEU A 241 -97.46 48.78 -92.25
N HIS A 242 -98.28 47.73 -92.33
CA HIS A 242 -99.18 47.52 -93.46
C HIS A 242 -100.35 48.53 -93.47
N GLN A 243 -100.86 48.98 -92.32
CA GLN A 243 -101.81 50.10 -92.26
C GLN A 243 -101.16 51.43 -92.63
N LEU A 244 -99.92 51.68 -92.21
CA LEU A 244 -99.18 52.90 -92.52
C LEU A 244 -98.86 52.96 -94.01
N LEU A 245 -98.36 51.85 -94.59
CA LEU A 245 -98.17 51.70 -96.02
C LEU A 245 -99.49 51.83 -96.77
N GLY A 246 -100.56 51.16 -96.34
CA GLY A 246 -101.88 51.28 -96.96
C GLY A 246 -102.42 52.72 -96.97
N LYS A 247 -102.22 53.47 -95.87
CA LYS A 247 -102.52 54.90 -95.79
C LYS A 247 -101.66 55.73 -96.76
N HIS A 248 -100.35 55.46 -96.84
CA HIS A 248 -99.48 56.17 -97.78
C HIS A 248 -99.78 55.82 -99.24
N THR A 249 -100.11 54.57 -99.58
CA THR A 249 -100.52 54.20 -100.95
C THR A 249 -101.86 54.86 -101.31
N SER A 250 -102.82 54.88 -100.39
CA SER A 250 -104.11 55.56 -100.62
C SER A 250 -104.01 57.08 -100.69
N MET A 251 -103.00 57.71 -100.06
CA MET A 251 -102.73 59.15 -100.24
C MET A 251 -101.97 59.44 -101.55
N LEU A 252 -101.19 58.50 -102.06
CA LEU A 252 -100.44 58.66 -103.31
C LEU A 252 -101.34 58.54 -104.57
N ASP A 253 -102.41 57.75 -104.51
CA ASP A 253 -103.38 57.64 -105.62
C ASP A 253 -104.31 58.88 -105.74
N GLU A 254 -104.53 59.65 -104.65
CA GLU A 254 -105.34 60.90 -104.68
C GLU A 254 -104.53 62.16 -105.02
N PHE A 255 -103.19 62.10 -105.05
CA PHE A 255 -102.29 63.23 -105.37
C PHE A 255 -101.41 62.97 -106.61
N SER A 256 -101.93 62.24 -107.60
CA SER A 256 -101.23 61.99 -108.88
C SER A 256 -101.48 63.04 -109.97
N GLU A 257 -102.07 64.19 -109.62
CA GLU A 257 -102.00 65.43 -110.41
C GLU A 257 -101.51 66.59 -109.53
N ILE A 258 -100.52 67.33 -110.06
CA ILE A 258 -99.91 68.57 -109.53
C ILE A 258 -98.72 68.39 -108.55
N ASP A 259 -97.70 69.23 -108.80
CA ASP A 259 -96.52 69.60 -107.99
C ASP A 259 -95.41 68.57 -107.67
N GLN A 260 -94.45 68.54 -108.61
CA GLN A 260 -93.06 69.01 -108.45
C GLN A 260 -92.30 68.72 -107.14
N GLU A 261 -91.13 68.10 -107.33
CA GLU A 261 -89.82 68.42 -106.73
C GLU A 261 -89.73 68.74 -105.22
N ILE A 262 -88.89 67.97 -104.51
CA ILE A 262 -87.75 68.45 -103.67
C ILE A 262 -87.21 67.26 -102.85
N THR A 263 -85.88 67.08 -102.83
CA THR A 263 -85.19 66.42 -101.70
C THR A 263 -83.83 67.08 -101.41
N HIS A 264 -83.83 68.08 -100.51
CA HIS A 264 -82.65 68.79 -99.98
C HIS A 264 -83.09 69.75 -98.83
N ILE A 265 -82.48 69.86 -97.64
CA ILE A 265 -81.60 68.99 -96.83
C ILE A 265 -81.67 69.48 -95.35
N SER A 266 -81.41 68.62 -94.35
CA SER A 266 -81.29 68.96 -92.89
C SER A 266 -82.61 69.35 -92.18
N TYR A 267 -82.83 69.13 -90.88
CA TYR A 267 -81.99 69.22 -89.67
C TYR A 267 -82.28 68.03 -88.73
N ASP A 268 -81.30 67.32 -88.17
CA ASP A 268 -80.42 67.63 -87.02
C ASP A 268 -81.04 67.42 -85.63
N GLU A 269 -80.22 66.86 -84.74
CA GLU A 269 -80.32 66.81 -83.27
C GLU A 269 -81.64 66.36 -82.61
N LEU A 270 -81.66 65.12 -82.06
CA LEU A 270 -81.97 64.91 -80.63
C LEU A 270 -81.70 63.45 -80.17
N PHE A 271 -81.02 63.34 -79.03
CA PHE A 271 -80.83 62.13 -78.20
C PHE A 271 -80.04 60.94 -78.80
N GLU A 272 -79.29 60.16 -78.03
CA GLU A 272 -78.46 60.33 -76.83
C GLU A 272 -77.95 58.90 -76.49
N LYS A 273 -76.70 58.83 -76.04
CA LYS A 273 -76.19 57.89 -75.03
C LYS A 273 -75.89 56.41 -75.38
N ILE A 274 -74.57 56.19 -75.38
CA ILE A 274 -73.82 55.10 -74.70
C ILE A 274 -73.72 53.76 -75.44
N ASN A 275 -72.56 53.58 -76.09
CA ASN A 275 -71.84 52.31 -76.13
C ASN A 275 -70.58 52.47 -75.27
N VAL A 276 -70.28 51.50 -74.42
CA VAL A 276 -69.02 51.39 -73.66
C VAL A 276 -68.23 50.21 -74.23
N ALA A 277 -67.07 50.50 -74.79
CA ALA A 277 -65.98 49.54 -74.97
C ALA A 277 -65.31 49.35 -73.59
N ASP A 278 -65.05 48.11 -73.13
CA ASP A 278 -63.99 47.19 -73.56
C ASP A 278 -62.60 47.64 -73.04
N ASP A 279 -61.94 46.71 -72.34
CA ASP A 279 -60.64 46.79 -71.62
C ASP A 279 -60.45 47.87 -70.52
N GLY A 280 -60.04 47.43 -69.32
CA GLY A 280 -59.69 48.30 -68.18
C GLY A 280 -59.40 47.54 -66.88
N ASP A 281 -58.12 47.42 -66.55
CA ASP A 281 -57.52 46.69 -65.40
C ASP A 281 -57.96 47.13 -63.98
N ASP A 282 -57.95 46.16 -63.04
CA ASP A 282 -57.56 46.24 -61.60
C ASP A 282 -58.32 47.19 -60.63
N PRO A 283 -58.47 46.85 -59.30
CA PRO A 283 -57.32 46.63 -58.40
C PRO A 283 -57.49 45.63 -57.20
N ASP A 284 -56.39 45.55 -56.41
CA ASP A 284 -56.23 45.04 -55.02
C ASP A 284 -56.33 43.52 -54.74
N GLU A 285 -55.17 42.84 -54.58
CA GLU A 285 -54.52 42.73 -53.25
C GLU A 285 -53.07 42.19 -53.33
N SER A 286 -52.12 43.05 -52.97
CA SER A 286 -50.74 42.78 -52.53
C SER A 286 -50.01 41.48 -52.94
N LEU A 287 -49.11 41.61 -53.92
CA LEU A 287 -47.84 40.87 -53.95
C LEU A 287 -46.69 41.87 -54.01
N ASP A 288 -45.88 41.94 -52.96
CA ASP A 288 -44.50 42.39 -53.11
C ASP A 288 -43.57 41.73 -52.09
N THR A 289 -42.40 41.32 -52.56
CA THR A 289 -41.33 40.72 -51.76
C THR A 289 -40.43 41.83 -51.18
N PRO A 290 -39.64 41.57 -50.12
CA PRO A 290 -38.22 41.29 -50.43
C PRO A 290 -37.47 40.38 -49.43
N ASN A 291 -36.72 39.44 -49.99
CA ASN A 291 -35.32 39.21 -49.59
C ASN A 291 -34.50 40.42 -50.12
N PRO A 292 -33.49 41.03 -49.44
CA PRO A 292 -32.54 40.39 -48.51
C PRO A 292 -31.97 41.25 -47.33
N SER A 293 -31.34 40.59 -46.35
CA SER A 293 -30.14 41.02 -45.58
C SER A 293 -29.74 39.85 -44.65
N ASP A 294 -28.51 39.36 -44.61
CA ASP A 294 -27.23 40.02 -44.31
C ASP A 294 -27.15 40.59 -42.89
N VAL A 295 -26.79 39.71 -41.94
CA VAL A 295 -26.21 40.08 -40.65
C VAL A 295 -25.07 39.10 -40.36
N GLY A 296 -23.85 39.50 -40.70
CA GLY A 296 -22.66 38.88 -40.11
C GLY A 296 -22.44 39.37 -38.68
N LEU A 297 -21.87 38.53 -37.81
CA LEU A 297 -20.60 38.76 -37.10
C LEU A 297 -20.30 37.59 -36.13
N PRO A 298 -19.02 37.37 -35.76
CA PRO A 298 -18.61 36.24 -34.93
C PRO A 298 -18.54 36.58 -33.44
N ILE A 299 -18.63 35.53 -32.61
CA ILE A 299 -18.34 35.53 -31.16
C ILE A 299 -17.45 34.28 -30.96
N ARG A 300 -16.12 34.37 -30.86
CA ARG A 300 -15.28 34.84 -29.72
C ARG A 300 -15.66 34.15 -28.41
N GLU A 301 -14.88 33.14 -28.01
CA GLU A 301 -13.70 33.25 -27.12
C GLU A 301 -14.09 33.18 -25.64
N ASP A 302 -13.26 32.44 -24.89
CA ASP A 302 -13.22 32.33 -23.41
C ASP A 302 -14.46 31.69 -22.76
N THR A 303 -14.36 30.64 -21.94
CA THR A 303 -13.58 30.50 -20.70
C THR A 303 -13.62 29.00 -20.29
N ASP A 304 -12.50 28.34 -19.96
CA ASP A 304 -11.78 28.34 -18.67
C ASP A 304 -12.17 27.14 -17.76
N ASN A 305 -11.27 26.75 -16.85
CA ASN A 305 -11.28 25.55 -15.99
C ASN A 305 -11.02 24.24 -16.77
N GLY A 306 -10.00 23.43 -16.47
CA GLY A 306 -8.92 23.43 -15.46
C GLY A 306 -8.11 22.12 -15.68
N ASP A 307 -7.19 21.65 -14.85
CA ASP A 307 -6.52 22.09 -13.63
C ASP A 307 -5.35 21.09 -13.41
N GLY A 308 -4.33 21.42 -12.61
CA GLY A 308 -3.42 20.43 -12.01
C GLY A 308 -2.43 19.69 -12.92
N GLY A 309 -1.55 20.42 -13.60
CA GLY A 309 -0.29 19.87 -14.14
C GLY A 309 0.89 20.12 -13.21
N ASP A 310 1.02 19.33 -12.13
CA ASP A 310 2.13 19.44 -11.15
C ASP A 310 3.47 19.05 -11.77
N ASP A 311 4.35 20.04 -12.03
CA ASP A 311 5.74 19.83 -12.42
C ASP A 311 6.70 20.58 -11.48
N PHE A 312 7.30 19.83 -10.55
CA PHE A 312 8.47 20.16 -9.71
C PHE A 312 8.29 21.27 -8.64
N PRO A 313 8.91 21.15 -7.43
CA PRO A 313 10.34 20.80 -7.28
C PRO A 313 10.70 19.87 -6.09
N GLY A 314 11.96 19.40 -6.03
CA GLY A 314 12.50 18.86 -4.77
C GLY A 314 13.66 17.86 -4.81
N GLU A 315 14.66 17.97 -5.69
CA GLU A 315 15.90 17.21 -5.50
C GLU A 315 16.90 17.94 -4.58
N SER A 316 17.44 17.16 -3.62
CA SER A 316 18.57 17.49 -2.72
C SER A 316 18.29 18.39 -1.51
N PRO A 317 19.08 18.31 -0.40
CA PRO A 317 20.21 17.42 -0.11
C PRO A 317 20.09 16.66 1.23
N ASN A 318 21.19 16.00 1.63
CA ASN A 318 21.53 15.51 2.98
C ASN A 318 20.69 14.38 3.61
N ASN A 319 21.33 13.23 3.79
CA ASN A 319 21.44 12.70 5.15
C ASN A 319 22.87 12.16 5.39
N GLY A 320 23.55 12.68 6.41
CA GLY A 320 24.99 12.46 6.62
C GLY A 320 25.29 11.13 7.30
N VAL A 321 26.27 10.39 6.77
CA VAL A 321 26.85 9.23 7.47
C VAL A 321 27.85 9.74 8.50
N ALA A 322 27.44 9.78 9.78
CA ALA A 322 28.33 10.10 10.88
C ALA A 322 29.21 8.88 11.22
N TYR A 323 30.49 8.93 10.83
CA TYR A 323 31.50 8.01 11.35
C TYR A 323 31.91 8.43 12.76
N PHE A 324 31.33 7.78 13.78
CA PHE A 324 31.89 7.73 15.12
C PHE A 324 32.65 6.40 15.30
N SER A 325 33.96 6.43 15.11
CA SER A 325 34.86 5.35 15.55
C SER A 325 35.49 5.75 16.88
N ASP A 326 34.81 5.42 17.99
CA ASP A 326 35.30 5.63 19.36
C ASP A 326 36.12 4.41 19.83
N GLU A 327 37.31 4.19 19.25
CA GLU A 327 38.21 3.11 19.69
C GLU A 327 38.96 3.49 20.97
N LYS A 328 38.35 3.10 22.11
CA LYS A 328 39.00 3.13 23.41
C LYS A 328 39.86 1.89 23.63
N LYS A 329 41.06 2.18 24.12
CA LYS A 329 41.99 1.29 24.83
C LYS A 329 41.30 0.20 25.67
N THR A 330 41.79 -1.02 25.52
CA THR A 330 42.10 -1.97 26.62
C THR A 330 43.39 -2.67 26.25
#